data_AF-A0A7X6VIP7-F1
#
_entry.id   AF-A0A7X6VIP7-F1
#
_cell.length_a   1.000
_cell.length_b   1.000
_cell.length_c   1.000
_cell.angle_alpha   90.00
_cell.angle_beta   90.00
_cell.angle_gamma   90.00
#
_symmetry.space_group_name_H-M   'P 1'
#
loop_
_entity.id
_entity.type
_entity.pdbx_description
1 polymer ?
#
loop_
_entity_poly.entity_id
_entity_poly.type
_entity_poly.pdbx_seq_one_letter_code
_entity_poly.pdbx_strand_id
1 'polypeptide(L)'
;MNERFGTGVLLADQADATKNTMSSPNLSSYMRPFQVVVTNNNFYDSLFFTEAHYLDPIALEHFLDTAEDGQTPSTSLITLNLQHNS
;
A
#
# COMPACT_ATOMS: atom_id res chain seq x y z
N MET A 1 14.85 0.67 -3.63
CA MET A 1 14.49 -0.35 -2.61
C MET A 1 15.74 -0.94 -1.95
N ASN A 2 16.77 -1.30 -2.71
CA ASN A 2 17.99 -1.96 -2.20
C ASN A 2 18.86 -1.14 -1.24
N GLU A 3 18.70 0.18 -1.15
CA GLU A 3 19.48 1.03 -0.24
C GLU A 3 18.89 1.11 1.17
N ARG A 4 17.62 0.71 1.35
CA ARG A 4 16.91 0.75 2.65
C ARG A 4 16.96 -0.57 3.41
N PHE A 5 17.31 -1.66 2.74
CA PHE A 5 17.32 -3.01 3.30
C PHE A 5 18.70 -3.61 3.12
N GLY A 6 19.16 -4.39 4.11
CA GLY A 6 20.44 -5.10 4.01
C GLY A 6 20.48 -6.01 2.79
N THR A 7 21.68 -6.27 2.27
CA THR A 7 21.90 -7.23 1.20
C THR A 7 21.30 -8.59 1.57
N GLY A 8 20.55 -9.19 0.65
CA GLY A 8 19.93 -10.51 0.85
C GLY A 8 18.63 -10.52 1.66
N VAL A 9 18.08 -9.36 2.04
CA VAL A 9 16.80 -9.27 2.75
C VAL A 9 15.61 -9.34 1.79
N LEU A 10 15.74 -8.70 0.63
CA LEU A 10 14.71 -8.60 -0.40
C LEU A 10 15.05 -9.55 -1.56
N LEU A 11 14.48 -10.76 -1.51
CA LEU A 11 14.73 -11.85 -2.45
C LEU A 11 13.43 -12.19 -3.18
N ALA A 12 13.45 -12.05 -4.50
CA ALA A 12 12.38 -12.49 -5.39
C ALA A 12 12.97 -13.37 -6.49
N ASP A 13 12.12 -14.16 -7.14
CA ASP A 13 12.47 -14.96 -8.32
C ASP A 13 13.72 -15.85 -8.13
N GLN A 14 13.92 -16.34 -6.90
CA GLN A 14 15.00 -17.26 -6.58
C GLN A 14 14.73 -18.62 -7.22
N ALA A 15 15.80 -19.33 -7.61
CA ALA A 15 15.69 -20.66 -8.21
C ALA A 15 14.97 -21.67 -7.27
N ASP A 16 15.17 -21.52 -5.97
CA ASP A 16 14.36 -22.16 -4.94
C ASP A 16 13.33 -21.16 -4.41
N ALA A 17 12.07 -21.34 -4.84
CA ALA A 17 10.99 -20.42 -4.50
C ALA A 17 10.71 -20.31 -2.98
N THR A 18 11.16 -21.29 -2.18
CA THR A 18 11.04 -21.22 -0.70
C THR A 18 11.98 -20.19 -0.09
N LYS A 19 12.98 -19.71 -0.84
CA LYS A 19 13.91 -18.65 -0.43
C LYS A 19 13.45 -17.24 -0.80
N ASN A 20 12.34 -17.11 -1.51
CA ASN A 20 11.75 -15.80 -1.76
C ASN A 20 11.26 -15.20 -0.44
N THR A 21 11.55 -13.92 -0.22
CA THR A 21 11.06 -13.12 0.92
C THR A 21 10.08 -12.05 0.48
N MET A 22 9.94 -11.82 -0.83
CA MET A 22 9.00 -10.89 -1.43
C MET A 22 8.46 -11.43 -2.76
N SER A 23 7.35 -10.85 -3.22
CA SER A 23 6.78 -11.14 -4.54
C SER A 23 7.69 -10.66 -5.67
N SER A 24 7.56 -11.26 -6.85
CA SER A 24 8.26 -10.77 -8.04
C SER A 24 7.95 -9.28 -8.29
N PRO A 25 8.98 -8.43 -8.48
CA PRO A 25 8.80 -7.02 -8.84
C PRO A 25 8.09 -6.82 -10.19
N ASN A 26 8.03 -7.84 -11.04
CA ASN A 26 7.37 -7.78 -12.33
C ASN A 26 5.84 -7.85 -12.23
N LEU A 27 5.28 -8.25 -11.07
CA LEU A 27 3.84 -8.41 -10.88
C LEU A 27 3.14 -7.09 -10.55
N SER A 28 3.81 -6.16 -9.87
CA SER A 28 3.27 -4.86 -9.46
C SER A 28 4.37 -3.98 -8.87
N SER A 29 4.11 -2.67 -8.79
CA SER A 29 4.93 -1.73 -8.01
C SER A 29 4.87 -1.99 -6.49
N TYR A 30 3.84 -2.71 -6.03
CA TYR A 30 3.63 -3.01 -4.61
C TYR A 30 3.94 -4.46 -4.28
N MET A 31 4.34 -4.70 -3.02
CA MET A 31 4.54 -6.04 -2.50
C MET A 31 3.20 -6.77 -2.41
N ARG A 32 3.14 -8.00 -2.91
CA ARG A 32 1.95 -8.86 -2.93
C ARG A 32 2.21 -10.06 -2.00
N PRO A 33 1.83 -9.99 -0.71
CA PRO A 33 2.25 -10.98 0.30
C PRO A 33 1.90 -12.43 -0.04
N PHE A 34 0.76 -12.62 -0.69
CA PHE A 34 0.29 -13.95 -1.09
C PHE A 34 0.98 -14.50 -2.34
N GLN A 35 1.84 -13.71 -3.00
CA GLN A 35 2.55 -14.09 -4.23
C GLN A 35 4.08 -14.20 -4.02
N VAL A 36 4.52 -14.49 -2.79
CA VAL A 36 5.94 -14.73 -2.47
C VAL A 36 6.40 -16.12 -2.94
N VAL A 37 5.57 -17.15 -2.71
CA VAL A 37 5.86 -18.55 -3.07
C VAL A 37 4.80 -19.06 -4.04
N VAL A 38 5.23 -19.52 -5.22
CA VAL A 38 4.34 -20.09 -6.26
C VAL A 38 3.95 -21.53 -5.91
N THR A 39 4.91 -22.33 -5.47
CA THR A 39 4.72 -23.77 -5.25
C THR A 39 3.81 -24.03 -4.05
N ASN A 40 2.82 -24.91 -4.21
CA ASN A 40 1.86 -25.31 -3.17
C ASN A 40 1.09 -24.14 -2.53
N ASN A 41 0.86 -23.06 -3.30
CA ASN A 41 0.10 -21.90 -2.84
C ASN A 41 -1.25 -21.80 -3.57
N ASN A 42 -2.30 -22.28 -2.92
CA ASN A 42 -3.66 -22.27 -3.47
C ASN A 42 -4.25 -20.85 -3.63
N PHE A 43 -3.59 -19.83 -3.07
CA PHE A 43 -4.07 -18.45 -3.09
C PHE A 43 -3.22 -17.52 -3.96
N TYR A 44 -2.26 -18.07 -4.71
CA TYR A 44 -1.31 -17.28 -5.49
C TYR A 44 -2.01 -16.29 -6.44
N ASP A 45 -3.06 -16.73 -7.13
CA ASP A 45 -3.81 -15.91 -8.11
C ASP A 45 -5.26 -15.63 -7.70
N SER A 46 -5.64 -15.82 -6.43
CA SER A 46 -7.05 -15.70 -6.01
C SER A 46 -7.36 -14.52 -5.11
N LEU A 47 -6.34 -13.81 -4.61
CA LEU A 47 -6.51 -12.63 -3.76
C LEU A 47 -6.13 -11.36 -4.51
N PHE A 48 -7.16 -10.57 -4.83
CA PHE A 48 -7.00 -9.28 -5.49
C PHE A 48 -7.14 -8.17 -4.46
N PHE A 49 -6.15 -7.29 -4.40
CA PHE A 49 -6.26 -6.02 -3.69
C PHE A 49 -6.87 -5.02 -4.65
N THR A 50 -8.04 -4.49 -4.31
CA THR A 50 -8.54 -3.27 -4.92
C THR A 50 -7.74 -2.10 -4.38
N GLU A 51 -7.34 -1.19 -5.27
CA GLU A 51 -6.83 0.09 -4.83
C GLU A 51 -7.86 0.71 -3.91
N ALA A 52 -7.40 1.10 -2.72
CA ALA A 52 -8.30 1.72 -1.80
C ALA A 52 -8.47 3.18 -2.23
N HIS A 53 -9.66 3.47 -2.75
CA HIS A 53 -10.13 4.83 -2.96
C HIS A 53 -10.41 5.47 -1.58
N TYR A 54 -9.34 5.69 -0.78
CA TYR A 54 -9.45 6.26 0.56
C TYR A 54 -9.81 7.75 0.54
N LEU A 55 -9.74 8.40 -0.62
CA LEU A 55 -9.72 9.85 -0.72
C LEU A 55 -10.63 10.45 -1.81
N ASP A 56 -11.45 9.66 -2.52
CA ASP A 56 -12.41 10.28 -3.45
C ASP A 56 -13.76 9.55 -3.63
N PRO A 57 -14.87 10.15 -3.14
CA PRO A 57 -14.91 11.24 -2.17
C PRO A 57 -14.74 10.69 -0.74
N ILE A 58 -13.79 11.25 0.01
CA ILE A 58 -13.77 11.11 1.47
C ILE A 58 -15.01 11.84 2.03
N ALA A 59 -15.73 11.17 2.93
CA ALA A 59 -16.95 11.73 3.51
C ALA A 59 -16.65 13.06 4.24
N LEU A 60 -17.51 14.07 4.06
CA LEU A 60 -17.39 15.39 4.67
C LEU A 60 -17.18 15.32 6.19
N GLU A 61 -17.80 14.31 6.82
CA GLU A 61 -17.73 14.03 8.26
C GLU A 61 -16.28 13.89 8.77
N HIS A 62 -15.38 13.27 7.99
CA HIS A 62 -13.98 13.12 8.42
C HIS A 62 -13.21 14.44 8.44
N PHE A 63 -13.59 15.39 7.57
CA PHE A 63 -13.05 16.75 7.62
C PHE A 63 -13.61 17.52 8.81
N LEU A 64 -14.87 17.29 9.18
CA LEU A 64 -15.47 17.93 10.35
C LEU A 64 -14.83 17.44 11.65
N ASP A 65 -14.59 16.14 11.80
CA ASP A 65 -13.96 15.56 13.00
C ASP A 65 -12.56 16.11 13.29
N THR A 66 -11.88 16.62 12.25
CA THR A 66 -10.52 17.16 12.32
C THR A 66 -10.46 18.68 12.11
N ALA A 67 -11.61 19.34 11.97
CA ALA A 67 -11.71 20.79 11.96
C ALA A 67 -11.51 21.33 13.38
N GLU A 68 -10.88 22.50 13.52
CA GLU A 68 -10.62 23.12 14.83
C GLU A 68 -11.91 23.34 15.66
N ASP A 69 -13.05 23.47 14.99
CA ASP A 69 -14.37 23.76 15.56
C ASP A 69 -15.41 22.66 15.34
N GLY A 70 -15.03 21.53 14.72
CA GLY A 70 -15.95 20.44 14.38
C GLY A 70 -16.97 20.76 13.28
N GLN A 71 -16.89 21.94 12.64
CA GLN A 71 -17.96 22.52 11.82
C GLN A 71 -17.45 23.10 10.49
N THR A 72 -16.17 23.47 10.43
CA THR A 72 -15.56 24.18 9.29
C THR A 72 -14.51 23.29 8.61
N PRO A 73 -14.87 22.51 7.56
CA PRO A 73 -13.97 21.57 6.88
C PRO A 73 -12.66 22.18 6.35
N SER A 74 -12.65 23.49 6.05
CA SER A 74 -11.47 24.19 5.52
C SER A 74 -10.38 24.43 6.55
N THR A 75 -10.67 24.31 7.86
CA THR A 75 -9.66 24.38 8.93
C THR A 75 -9.12 22.99 9.30
N SER A 76 -9.65 21.92 8.68
CA SER A 76 -9.15 20.57 8.89
C SER A 76 -7.71 20.42 8.46
N LEU A 77 -6.93 19.76 9.32
CA LEU A 77 -5.56 19.33 9.02
C LEU A 77 -5.49 18.42 7.78
N ILE A 78 -6.56 17.67 7.46
CA ILE A 78 -6.63 16.79 6.29
C ILE A 78 -6.68 17.61 5.00
N THR A 79 -7.42 18.72 4.99
CA THR A 79 -7.51 19.64 3.83
C THR A 79 -6.17 20.32 3.53
N LEU A 80 -5.42 20.72 4.57
CA LEU A 80 -4.12 21.40 4.42
C LEU A 80 -3.06 20.51 3.73
N ASN A 81 -3.04 19.21 4.02
CA ASN A 81 -2.05 18.29 3.47
C ASN A 81 -2.29 17.94 1.99
N LEU A 82 -3.49 18.19 1.45
CA LEU A 82 -3.80 17.97 0.04
C LEU A 82 -3.38 19.15 -0.86
N GLN A 83 -3.36 20.37 -0.33
CA GLN A 83 -2.98 21.57 -1.12
C GLN A 83 -1.47 21.77 -1.26
N HIS A 84 -0.66 21.11 -0.44
CA HIS A 84 0.79 21.28 -0.42
C HIS A 84 1.55 20.30 -1.34
N ASN A 85 0.82 19.45 -2.07
CA ASN A 85 1.37 18.43 -2.97
C ASN A 85 0.91 18.62 -4.44
N SER A 86 0.53 19.85 -4.81
CA SER A 86 0.07 20.26 -6.15
C SER A 86 1.02 21.25 -6.80
#